data_AF-A0A9E5MC82-F1
#
_entry.id   AF-A0A9E5MC82-F1
#
_cell.length_a   1.000
_cell.length_b   1.000
_cell.length_c   1.000
_cell.angle_alpha   90.00
_cell.angle_beta   90.00
_cell.angle_gamma   90.00
#
_symmetry.space_group_name_H-M   'P 1'
#
loop_
_entity.id
_entity.type
_entity.pdbx_description
1 polymer ?
#
loop_
_entity_poly.entity_id
_entity_poly.type
_entity_poly.pdbx_seq_one_letter_code
_entity_poly.pdbx_strand_id
1 'polypeptide(L)'
;MAGDDFILTEDGEDYVEAGDGDDEVNGYDGVGGAYTYYPVAGIKTIHGGNGNDFLVGGFAGDVLYGDEGNDQLYGRGGNDILSGGPGADYLNGGPGDDTYYVSDIHDVIEDVSGTDTAYVATSFVKIPSSIEKVIYTDGAQSLPYWVDALLPDEAAGNAFESLLGSAHTYFYTFPTSLPTYDTNYNHGLGFKPFTSTQMARAEAALSYVSSVIDVHFQKTYNPGVLNTFVFANNDQPSSAGSGNFPSDYMIGSDLYFDNSSLNATFADRTYGALTLIHELGHGLGLEHPFSHAQAGSSSVSDPPYLTGTEESTTWTVMSYNDAPAQYYLSFSPLDIAALQYIYGPSKTSRTGNDTYKVSATEPNFIWDGAGLDTLDGGSLNQGTTLYLTP
;
A
#
# COMPACT_ATOMS: atom_id res chain seq x y z
N MET A 1 -13.53 -5.57 32.28
CA MET A 1 -13.27 -4.66 33.41
C MET A 1 -13.55 -3.23 32.91
N ALA A 2 -13.09 -2.16 33.56
CA ALA A 2 -13.41 -0.81 33.09
C ALA A 2 -12.22 0.13 33.25
N GLY A 3 -11.85 0.80 32.16
CA GLY A 3 -10.61 1.54 32.01
C GLY A 3 -9.45 0.63 31.61
N ASP A 4 -8.38 1.25 31.11
CA ASP A 4 -7.19 0.60 30.59
C ASP A 4 -6.54 -0.34 31.63
N ASP A 5 -6.52 -1.64 31.32
CA ASP A 5 -6.08 -2.72 32.19
C ASP A 5 -4.85 -3.45 31.62
N PHE A 6 -3.96 -3.88 32.51
CA PHE A 6 -2.81 -4.73 32.17
C PHE A 6 -2.99 -6.12 32.76
N ILE A 7 -3.04 -7.14 31.90
CA ILE A 7 -3.42 -8.52 32.26
C ILE A 7 -2.29 -9.49 31.90
N LEU A 8 -1.92 -10.35 32.86
CA LEU A 8 -1.00 -11.46 32.67
C LEU A 8 -1.70 -12.78 33.01
N THR A 9 -1.73 -13.71 32.07
CA THR A 9 -2.45 -15.00 32.22
C THR A 9 -1.61 -16.10 32.86
N GLU A 10 -0.27 -15.95 32.89
CA GLU A 10 0.67 -17.02 33.26
C GLU A 10 0.54 -18.27 32.35
N ASP A 11 1.03 -19.42 32.81
CA ASP A 11 0.93 -20.71 32.10
C ASP A 11 -0.42 -21.38 32.38
N GLY A 12 -1.02 -21.99 31.36
CA GLY A 12 -2.30 -22.69 31.51
C GLY A 12 -3.24 -22.49 30.33
N GLU A 13 -4.44 -23.06 30.45
CA GLU A 13 -5.56 -22.67 29.59
C GLU A 13 -6.27 -21.51 30.26
N ASP A 14 -6.29 -20.35 29.61
CA ASP A 14 -6.81 -19.11 30.18
C ASP A 14 -7.88 -18.49 29.28
N TYR A 15 -8.88 -17.89 29.92
CA TYR A 15 -9.93 -17.12 29.26
C TYR A 15 -9.91 -15.70 29.85
N VAL A 16 -9.78 -14.69 28.99
CA VAL A 16 -9.67 -13.27 29.36
C VAL A 16 -10.79 -12.49 28.70
N GLU A 17 -11.45 -11.64 29.50
CA GLU A 17 -12.33 -10.55 29.05
C GLU A 17 -11.74 -9.25 29.61
N ALA A 18 -11.05 -8.48 28.76
CA ALA A 18 -10.32 -7.29 29.20
C ALA A 18 -11.29 -6.13 29.50
N GLY A 19 -12.25 -5.85 28.60
CA GLY A 19 -13.47 -5.08 28.89
C GLY A 19 -13.51 -3.72 28.21
N ASP A 20 -13.86 -2.66 28.95
CA ASP A 20 -13.79 -1.30 28.40
C ASP A 20 -12.39 -0.72 28.69
N GLY A 21 -11.74 -0.07 27.74
CA GLY A 21 -10.43 0.56 27.91
C GLY A 21 -9.45 0.11 26.83
N ASP A 22 -8.34 0.84 26.67
CA ASP A 22 -7.24 0.35 25.83
C ASP A 22 -6.42 -0.65 26.68
N ASP A 23 -6.63 -1.95 26.47
CA ASP A 23 -6.12 -3.01 27.33
C ASP A 23 -4.86 -3.70 26.79
N GLU A 24 -3.98 -4.13 27.70
CA GLU A 24 -2.71 -4.79 27.41
C GLU A 24 -2.70 -6.20 28.00
N VAL A 25 -2.81 -7.24 27.15
CA VAL A 25 -2.86 -8.65 27.59
C VAL A 25 -1.60 -9.40 27.14
N ASN A 26 -0.83 -9.89 28.11
CA ASN A 26 0.42 -10.67 27.93
C ASN A 26 1.51 -9.98 27.10
N GLY A 27 1.35 -8.68 26.84
CA GLY A 27 2.38 -7.82 26.27
C GLY A 27 1.93 -6.38 26.31
N TYR A 28 2.80 -5.47 25.88
CA TYR A 28 2.44 -4.07 25.71
C TYR A 28 3.28 -3.42 24.60
N ASP A 29 2.71 -2.40 23.96
CA ASP A 29 3.43 -1.49 23.06
C ASP A 29 4.21 -0.45 23.88
N GLY A 30 5.53 -0.61 23.94
CA GLY A 30 6.43 0.31 24.66
C GLY A 30 6.71 1.59 23.87
N VAL A 31 7.12 2.65 24.60
CA VAL A 31 7.46 3.94 23.99
C VAL A 31 8.46 3.81 22.84
N GLY A 32 8.03 4.22 21.65
CA GLY A 32 8.85 4.23 20.43
C GLY A 32 8.79 2.95 19.60
N GLY A 33 7.69 2.19 19.67
CA GLY A 33 7.46 0.97 18.88
C GLY A 33 8.22 -0.25 19.42
N ALA A 34 8.49 -0.27 20.72
CA ALA A 34 9.23 -1.35 21.37
C ALA A 34 8.26 -2.31 22.05
N TYR A 35 7.87 -3.38 21.36
CA TYR A 35 6.99 -4.40 21.93
C TYR A 35 7.68 -5.22 23.03
N THR A 36 6.98 -5.41 24.15
CA THR A 36 7.38 -6.37 25.18
C THR A 36 6.36 -7.51 25.23
N TYR A 37 6.82 -8.74 24.97
CA TYR A 37 6.00 -9.95 25.11
C TYR A 37 6.38 -10.71 26.36
N TYR A 38 5.37 -11.11 27.13
CA TYR A 38 5.55 -12.01 28.25
C TYR A 38 5.47 -13.45 27.75
N PRO A 39 6.43 -14.32 28.13
CA PRO A 39 6.32 -15.73 27.79
C PRO A 39 5.17 -16.35 28.59
N VAL A 40 4.16 -16.82 27.88
CA VAL A 40 3.03 -17.57 28.44
C VAL A 40 2.89 -18.89 27.69
N ALA A 41 2.56 -19.97 28.41
CA ALA A 41 2.32 -21.27 27.81
C ALA A 41 0.86 -21.71 27.96
N GLY A 42 0.43 -22.67 27.13
CA GLY A 42 -0.94 -23.16 27.09
C GLY A 42 -1.88 -22.24 26.28
N ILE A 43 -3.08 -22.74 26.01
CA ILE A 43 -4.04 -22.10 25.09
C ILE A 43 -4.65 -20.85 25.74
N LYS A 44 -4.72 -19.75 25.00
CA LYS A 44 -5.35 -18.50 25.39
C LYS A 44 -6.60 -18.27 24.56
N THR A 45 -7.67 -17.87 25.24
CA THR A 45 -8.84 -17.26 24.61
C THR A 45 -8.97 -15.86 25.17
N ILE A 46 -8.70 -14.85 24.36
CA ILE A 46 -8.62 -13.46 24.79
C ILE A 46 -9.65 -12.64 24.02
N HIS A 47 -10.46 -11.89 24.75
CA HIS A 47 -11.34 -10.83 24.24
C HIS A 47 -10.81 -9.49 24.75
N GLY A 48 -10.46 -8.59 23.84
CA GLY A 48 -10.06 -7.20 24.14
C GLY A 48 -11.25 -6.43 24.69
N GLY A 49 -12.25 -6.20 23.86
CA GLY A 49 -13.51 -5.60 24.27
C GLY A 49 -13.73 -4.27 23.57
N ASN A 50 -13.81 -3.16 24.30
CA ASN A 50 -13.96 -1.83 23.70
C ASN A 50 -12.68 -1.04 23.93
N GLY A 51 -12.00 -0.60 22.89
CA GLY A 51 -10.76 0.16 23.00
C GLY A 51 -9.77 -0.27 21.94
N ASN A 52 -8.57 0.33 21.94
CA ASN A 52 -7.50 -0.14 21.07
C ASN A 52 -6.61 -1.07 21.89
N ASP A 53 -6.80 -2.36 21.71
CA ASP A 53 -6.24 -3.39 22.57
C ASP A 53 -4.94 -3.98 22.00
N PHE A 54 -4.06 -4.39 22.91
CA PHE A 54 -2.81 -5.07 22.60
C PHE A 54 -2.84 -6.49 23.16
N LEU A 55 -3.08 -7.47 22.29
CA LEU A 55 -3.35 -8.85 22.68
C LEU A 55 -2.23 -9.78 22.23
N VAL A 56 -1.64 -10.51 23.18
CA VAL A 56 -0.55 -11.45 22.89
C VAL A 56 -0.90 -12.86 23.36
N GLY A 57 -0.85 -13.79 22.42
CA GLY A 57 -0.92 -15.23 22.67
C GLY A 57 0.35 -15.83 23.27
N GLY A 58 0.37 -17.16 23.30
CA GLY A 58 1.45 -18.00 23.79
C GLY A 58 2.22 -18.67 22.67
N PHE A 59 2.46 -19.98 22.80
CA PHE A 59 3.10 -20.80 21.77
C PHE A 59 2.23 -22.04 21.45
N ALA A 60 0.94 -21.94 21.75
CA ALA A 60 -0.09 -22.94 21.50
C ALA A 60 -1.11 -22.36 20.52
N GLY A 61 -2.04 -23.16 20.01
CA GLY A 61 -3.11 -22.63 19.15
C GLY A 61 -4.12 -21.83 19.97
N ASP A 62 -4.05 -20.51 19.85
CA ASP A 62 -4.76 -19.51 20.62
C ASP A 62 -5.94 -18.91 19.84
N VAL A 63 -6.82 -18.22 20.55
CA VAL A 63 -7.97 -17.52 19.97
C VAL A 63 -7.99 -16.10 20.50
N LEU A 64 -7.78 -15.13 19.61
CA LEU A 64 -7.68 -13.71 19.92
C LEU A 64 -8.81 -12.95 19.22
N TYR A 65 -9.62 -12.25 20.00
CA TYR A 65 -10.66 -11.33 19.53
C TYR A 65 -10.29 -9.92 20.01
N GLY A 66 -10.07 -8.99 19.08
CA GLY A 66 -9.89 -7.57 19.40
C GLY A 66 -11.20 -6.95 19.90
N ASP A 67 -12.30 -7.30 19.23
CA ASP A 67 -13.64 -6.75 19.42
C ASP A 67 -13.76 -5.32 18.85
N GLU A 68 -14.16 -4.28 19.59
CA GLU A 68 -14.34 -2.91 19.06
C GLU A 68 -13.08 -2.06 19.20
N GLY A 69 -12.51 -1.58 18.09
CA GLY A 69 -11.42 -0.60 18.09
C GLY A 69 -10.31 -0.96 17.11
N ASN A 70 -9.18 -0.26 17.17
CA ASN A 70 -8.03 -0.57 16.32
C ASN A 70 -7.03 -1.42 17.12
N ASP A 71 -7.11 -2.73 16.96
CA ASP A 71 -6.42 -3.67 17.84
C ASP A 71 -5.12 -4.20 17.23
N GLN A 72 -4.21 -4.64 18.08
CA GLN A 72 -3.01 -5.37 17.69
C GLN A 72 -3.01 -6.77 18.30
N LEU A 73 -3.15 -7.78 17.47
CA LEU A 73 -3.24 -9.19 17.87
C LEU A 73 -1.98 -9.94 17.41
N TYR A 74 -1.30 -10.58 18.36
CA TYR A 74 -0.11 -11.40 18.11
C TYR A 74 -0.34 -12.84 18.61
N GLY A 75 -0.61 -13.79 17.72
CA GLY A 75 -0.74 -15.22 18.04
C GLY A 75 0.59 -15.86 18.48
N ARG A 76 1.68 -15.39 17.85
CA ARG A 76 3.08 -15.77 18.02
C ARG A 76 3.46 -17.14 17.52
N GLY A 77 2.75 -18.21 17.82
CA GLY A 77 3.09 -19.50 17.26
C GLY A 77 2.21 -20.60 17.79
N GLY A 78 1.96 -21.59 16.95
CA GLY A 78 0.76 -22.41 17.14
C GLY A 78 -0.16 -22.17 15.96
N ASN A 79 -1.33 -22.81 15.98
CA ASN A 79 -2.33 -22.59 14.94
C ASN A 79 -3.43 -21.73 15.54
N ASP A 80 -3.35 -20.44 15.28
CA ASP A 80 -4.08 -19.40 15.96
C ASP A 80 -5.32 -18.97 15.19
N ILE A 81 -6.31 -18.44 15.91
CA ILE A 81 -7.49 -17.78 15.34
C ILE A 81 -7.44 -16.31 15.76
N LEU A 82 -7.31 -15.42 14.78
CA LEU A 82 -7.25 -13.97 15.00
C LEU A 82 -8.45 -13.30 14.33
N SER A 83 -9.18 -12.52 15.10
CA SER A 83 -10.30 -11.68 14.64
C SER A 83 -10.15 -10.32 15.27
N GLY A 84 -9.79 -9.29 14.49
CA GLY A 84 -9.72 -7.92 15.00
C GLY A 84 -11.11 -7.43 15.38
N GLY A 85 -11.93 -7.12 14.39
CA GLY A 85 -13.32 -6.76 14.59
C GLY A 85 -13.63 -5.51 13.79
N PRO A 86 -14.52 -4.63 14.27
CA PRO A 86 -14.66 -3.30 13.67
C PRO A 86 -13.49 -2.39 14.06
N GLY A 87 -12.75 -1.92 13.07
CA GLY A 87 -11.66 -0.98 13.22
C GLY A 87 -10.55 -1.30 12.22
N ALA A 88 -9.43 -0.59 12.30
CA ALA A 88 -8.25 -0.90 11.49
C ALA A 88 -7.29 -1.73 12.35
N ASP A 89 -7.34 -3.05 12.18
CA ASP A 89 -6.64 -4.00 13.04
C ASP A 89 -5.32 -4.49 12.45
N TYR A 90 -4.37 -4.84 13.32
CA TYR A 90 -3.14 -5.51 12.94
C TYR A 90 -3.15 -6.96 13.48
N LEU A 91 -3.11 -7.93 12.58
CA LEU A 91 -3.24 -9.36 12.88
C LEU A 91 -1.95 -10.09 12.51
N ASN A 92 -1.23 -10.58 13.51
CA ASN A 92 0.02 -11.33 13.33
C ASN A 92 -0.11 -12.73 13.93
N GLY A 93 -0.26 -13.76 13.09
CA GLY A 93 -0.37 -15.15 13.55
C GLY A 93 0.98 -15.70 14.03
N GLY A 94 2.03 -15.46 13.25
CA GLY A 94 3.36 -16.00 13.54
C GLY A 94 3.56 -17.33 12.81
N PRO A 95 4.33 -18.29 13.35
CA PRO A 95 4.49 -19.60 12.72
C PRO A 95 3.36 -20.56 13.08
N GLY A 96 2.76 -21.18 12.07
CA GLY A 96 1.77 -22.26 12.21
C GLY A 96 0.74 -22.19 11.11
N ASP A 97 -0.35 -22.98 11.18
CA ASP A 97 -1.45 -22.82 10.22
C ASP A 97 -2.54 -21.95 10.87
N ASP A 98 -2.54 -20.66 10.55
CA ASP A 98 -3.34 -19.64 11.21
C ASP A 98 -4.63 -19.31 10.46
N THR A 99 -5.61 -18.79 11.20
CA THR A 99 -6.91 -18.37 10.66
C THR A 99 -7.22 -16.93 11.03
N TYR A 100 -7.38 -16.10 10.00
CA TYR A 100 -7.67 -14.67 10.12
C TYR A 100 -9.12 -14.38 9.75
N TYR A 101 -9.79 -13.53 10.53
CA TYR A 101 -11.10 -12.96 10.19
C TYR A 101 -10.93 -11.46 9.93
N VAL A 102 -11.18 -11.07 8.68
CA VAL A 102 -11.00 -9.71 8.17
C VAL A 102 -12.37 -9.06 8.00
N SER A 103 -12.59 -7.95 8.69
CA SER A 103 -13.88 -7.25 8.72
C SER A 103 -13.80 -5.80 8.27
N ASP A 104 -12.61 -5.20 8.23
CA ASP A 104 -12.39 -3.87 7.67
C ASP A 104 -11.41 -3.90 6.49
N ILE A 105 -11.47 -2.87 5.64
CA ILE A 105 -10.55 -2.75 4.49
C ILE A 105 -9.15 -2.29 4.92
N HIS A 106 -9.04 -1.72 6.11
CA HIS A 106 -7.78 -1.24 6.67
C HIS A 106 -7.08 -2.28 7.55
N ASP A 107 -7.66 -3.47 7.74
CA ASP A 107 -7.00 -4.58 8.44
C ASP A 107 -5.70 -4.96 7.73
N VAL A 108 -4.66 -5.19 8.53
CA VAL A 108 -3.34 -5.64 8.08
C VAL A 108 -3.07 -7.03 8.63
N ILE A 109 -2.66 -7.95 7.76
CA ILE A 109 -2.21 -9.28 8.16
C ILE A 109 -0.69 -9.35 7.96
N GLU A 110 0.02 -9.86 8.96
CA GLU A 110 1.43 -10.23 8.83
C GLU A 110 1.62 -11.69 9.26
N ASP A 111 2.15 -12.49 8.34
CA ASP A 111 2.46 -13.90 8.59
C ASP A 111 3.89 -14.21 8.15
N VAL A 112 4.53 -15.16 8.84
CA VAL A 112 5.93 -15.52 8.60
C VAL A 112 6.09 -16.96 8.07
N SER A 113 5.14 -17.85 8.33
CA SER A 113 5.17 -19.22 7.80
C SER A 113 3.92 -20.00 8.19
N GLY A 114 3.34 -20.70 7.22
CA GLY A 114 2.17 -21.50 7.52
C GLY A 114 1.51 -22.09 6.29
N THR A 115 0.29 -22.56 6.48
CA THR A 115 -0.71 -22.64 5.40
C THR A 115 -1.98 -22.01 5.92
N ASP A 116 -2.13 -20.73 5.60
CA ASP A 116 -2.99 -19.84 6.35
C ASP A 116 -4.30 -19.59 5.62
N THR A 117 -5.32 -19.27 6.41
CA THR A 117 -6.68 -19.04 5.89
C THR A 117 -7.22 -17.69 6.34
N ALA A 118 -7.60 -16.83 5.39
CA ALA A 118 -8.36 -15.62 5.68
C ALA A 118 -9.85 -15.80 5.32
N TYR A 119 -10.73 -15.53 6.28
CA TYR A 119 -12.16 -15.32 6.05
C TYR A 119 -12.43 -13.82 5.96
N VAL A 120 -12.87 -13.35 4.80
CA VAL A 120 -12.95 -11.92 4.49
C VAL A 120 -14.41 -11.51 4.32
N ALA A 121 -14.92 -10.70 5.24
CA ALA A 121 -16.30 -10.23 5.27
C ALA A 121 -16.49 -8.84 4.61
N THR A 122 -15.40 -8.15 4.27
CA THR A 122 -15.42 -6.85 3.58
C THR A 122 -14.86 -6.95 2.15
N SER A 123 -15.32 -6.07 1.26
CA SER A 123 -14.94 -6.13 -0.15
C SER A 123 -13.63 -5.38 -0.42
N PHE A 124 -12.92 -5.84 -1.45
CA PHE A 124 -11.78 -5.15 -2.05
C PHE A 124 -10.55 -5.00 -1.15
N VAL A 125 -10.39 -5.83 -0.12
CA VAL A 125 -9.18 -5.83 0.71
C VAL A 125 -8.00 -6.43 -0.05
N LYS A 126 -6.83 -5.78 0.03
CA LYS A 126 -5.52 -6.37 -0.31
C LYS A 126 -5.16 -7.39 0.76
N ILE A 127 -5.21 -8.67 0.40
CA ILE A 127 -4.74 -9.76 1.24
C ILE A 127 -3.30 -10.08 0.83
N PRO A 128 -2.32 -10.06 1.77
CA PRO A 128 -0.93 -10.36 1.46
C PRO A 128 -0.73 -11.75 0.85
N SER A 129 0.30 -11.89 0.02
CA SER A 129 0.66 -13.14 -0.65
C SER A 129 1.08 -14.26 0.30
N SER A 130 1.38 -13.93 1.57
CA SER A 130 1.62 -14.87 2.66
C SER A 130 0.39 -15.71 3.02
N ILE A 131 -0.83 -15.35 2.58
CA ILE A 131 -2.06 -16.09 2.89
C ILE A 131 -2.46 -16.99 1.72
N GLU A 132 -2.37 -18.32 1.90
CA GLU A 132 -2.62 -19.28 0.82
C GLU A 132 -4.10 -19.48 0.48
N LYS A 133 -5.00 -19.26 1.45
CA LYS A 133 -6.42 -19.58 1.29
C LYS A 133 -7.33 -18.43 1.73
N VAL A 134 -7.84 -17.70 0.75
CA VAL A 134 -8.83 -16.63 0.97
C VAL A 134 -10.25 -17.12 0.73
N ILE A 135 -11.14 -16.89 1.69
CA ILE A 135 -12.57 -17.24 1.64
C ILE A 135 -13.38 -15.97 1.87
N TYR A 136 -13.99 -15.44 0.81
CA TYR A 136 -14.90 -14.31 0.93
C TYR A 136 -16.26 -14.75 1.49
N THR A 137 -16.69 -14.13 2.58
CA THR A 137 -17.96 -14.37 3.26
C THR A 137 -18.93 -13.21 3.04
N ASP A 138 -20.21 -13.40 3.37
CA ASP A 138 -21.23 -12.33 3.37
C ASP A 138 -21.41 -11.55 2.05
N GLY A 139 -20.98 -12.15 0.93
CA GLY A 139 -21.04 -11.52 -0.40
C GLY A 139 -19.91 -10.53 -0.68
N ALA A 140 -18.89 -10.49 0.17
CA ALA A 140 -17.66 -9.75 -0.08
C ALA A 140 -17.03 -10.13 -1.42
N GLN A 141 -16.43 -9.14 -2.08
CA GLN A 141 -15.75 -9.31 -3.35
C GLN A 141 -14.24 -9.19 -3.17
N SER A 142 -13.47 -9.97 -3.93
CA SER A 142 -12.03 -9.82 -3.98
C SER A 142 -11.63 -8.46 -4.56
N LEU A 143 -10.48 -7.95 -4.13
CA LEU A 143 -9.81 -6.86 -4.85
C LEU A 143 -9.65 -7.27 -6.32
N PRO A 144 -9.98 -6.41 -7.29
CA PRO A 144 -9.79 -6.75 -8.69
C PRO A 144 -8.31 -7.05 -8.95
N TYR A 145 -8.02 -8.20 -9.58
CA TYR A 145 -6.64 -8.67 -9.75
C TYR A 145 -5.70 -7.67 -10.42
N TRP A 146 -6.23 -6.77 -11.26
CA TRP A 146 -5.45 -5.77 -11.98
C TRP A 146 -5.13 -4.53 -11.14
N VAL A 147 -5.82 -4.32 -10.01
CA VAL A 147 -5.37 -3.42 -8.94
C VAL A 147 -4.30 -4.14 -8.13
N ASP A 148 -4.63 -5.35 -7.67
CA ASP A 148 -3.77 -6.17 -6.80
C ASP A 148 -2.39 -6.43 -7.41
N ALA A 149 -2.32 -6.70 -8.72
CA ALA A 149 -1.07 -6.89 -9.46
C ALA A 149 -0.17 -5.64 -9.56
N LEU A 150 -0.60 -4.50 -9.03
CA LEU A 150 0.20 -3.28 -8.94
C LEU A 150 0.47 -2.89 -7.49
N LEU A 151 0.04 -3.69 -6.53
CA LEU A 151 0.17 -3.42 -5.11
C LEU A 151 1.08 -4.46 -4.47
N PRO A 152 2.23 -4.05 -3.90
CA PRO A 152 3.03 -4.96 -3.10
C PRO A 152 2.27 -5.34 -1.82
N ASP A 153 2.72 -6.38 -1.13
CA ASP A 153 2.07 -6.80 0.12
C ASP A 153 2.07 -5.71 1.20
N GLU A 154 3.08 -4.83 1.21
CA GLU A 154 3.14 -3.68 2.12
C GLU A 154 2.07 -2.61 1.85
N ALA A 155 1.33 -2.70 0.74
CA ALA A 155 0.18 -1.83 0.48
C ALA A 155 -1.12 -2.31 1.15
N ALA A 156 -1.10 -3.44 1.87
CA ALA A 156 -2.24 -3.91 2.65
C ALA A 156 -2.66 -2.89 3.72
N GLY A 157 -3.97 -2.87 4.03
CA GLY A 157 -4.58 -1.90 4.92
C GLY A 157 -4.40 -0.44 4.45
N ASN A 158 -4.04 0.45 5.37
CA ASN A 158 -3.74 1.87 5.11
C ASN A 158 -2.25 2.22 5.30
N ALA A 159 -1.34 1.26 5.16
CA ALA A 159 0.07 1.44 5.50
C ALA A 159 0.70 2.67 4.81
N PHE A 160 0.53 2.84 3.50
CA PHE A 160 1.10 3.98 2.77
C PHE A 160 0.37 5.30 3.00
N GLU A 161 -0.95 5.27 3.22
CA GLU A 161 -1.75 6.48 3.45
C GLU A 161 -1.50 7.05 4.85
N SER A 162 -1.41 6.19 5.86
CA SER A 162 -1.20 6.56 7.26
C SER A 162 0.11 7.32 7.48
N LEU A 163 1.13 7.08 6.64
CA LEU A 163 2.38 7.84 6.64
C LEU A 163 2.16 9.35 6.48
N LEU A 164 1.15 9.76 5.71
CA LEU A 164 0.95 11.16 5.32
C LEU A 164 0.15 11.99 6.33
N GLY A 165 -0.47 11.31 7.30
CA GLY A 165 -1.41 11.88 8.25
C GLY A 165 -2.60 12.59 7.60
N SER A 166 -3.43 13.24 8.41
CA SER A 166 -4.68 13.89 7.96
C SER A 166 -4.55 14.97 6.86
N ALA A 167 -3.34 15.42 6.55
CA ALA A 167 -3.08 16.39 5.50
C ALA A 167 -2.71 15.75 4.14
N HIS A 168 -2.55 14.42 4.09
CA HIS A 168 -2.24 13.65 2.88
C HIS A 168 -1.06 14.28 2.08
N THR A 169 -0.03 14.73 2.80
CA THR A 169 1.06 15.53 2.23
C THR A 169 2.35 14.75 2.15
N TYR A 170 2.86 14.59 0.93
CA TYR A 170 4.27 14.29 0.70
C TYR A 170 5.09 15.57 0.60
N PHE A 171 6.28 15.54 1.17
CA PHE A 171 7.29 16.54 0.85
C PHE A 171 8.06 16.14 -0.41
N TYR A 172 8.75 17.09 -1.03
CA TYR A 172 9.70 16.77 -2.09
C TYR A 172 10.91 17.72 -2.10
N THR A 173 12.05 17.23 -2.57
CA THR A 173 13.30 18.01 -2.63
C THR A 173 14.24 17.57 -3.76
N PHE A 174 15.17 18.45 -4.10
CA PHE A 174 16.21 18.26 -5.11
C PHE A 174 17.58 18.52 -4.47
N PRO A 175 18.19 17.52 -3.81
CA PRO A 175 19.40 17.75 -3.04
C PRO A 175 20.62 17.96 -3.94
N THR A 176 21.59 18.71 -3.44
CA THR A 176 22.86 18.98 -4.16
C THR A 176 23.96 17.95 -3.89
N SER A 177 23.71 17.03 -2.95
CA SER A 177 24.58 15.92 -2.57
C SER A 177 23.69 14.79 -2.04
N LEU A 178 24.22 13.56 -2.01
CA LEU A 178 23.50 12.43 -1.40
C LEU A 178 23.07 12.78 0.04
N PRO A 179 21.78 12.61 0.41
CA PRO A 179 21.32 12.83 1.78
C PRO A 179 22.10 11.98 2.80
N THR A 180 22.33 12.51 3.99
CA THR A 180 23.20 11.85 4.98
C THR A 180 22.61 10.60 5.61
N TYR A 181 21.28 10.41 5.54
CA TYR A 181 20.63 9.17 5.97
C TYR A 181 20.84 8.04 4.97
N ASP A 182 21.08 8.37 3.69
CA ASP A 182 21.30 7.38 2.65
C ASP A 182 22.75 6.91 2.70
N THR A 183 22.93 5.69 3.18
CA THR A 183 24.23 5.03 3.28
C THR A 183 24.47 4.00 2.16
N ASN A 184 23.54 3.89 1.21
CA ASN A 184 23.67 2.97 0.09
C ASN A 184 24.75 3.45 -0.87
N TYR A 185 25.80 2.63 -1.02
CA TYR A 185 26.94 2.94 -1.89
C TYR A 185 26.51 3.21 -3.34
N ASN A 186 25.53 2.48 -3.86
CA ASN A 186 25.11 2.57 -5.26
C ASN A 186 24.36 3.89 -5.55
N HIS A 187 23.63 4.44 -4.57
CA HIS A 187 22.95 5.73 -4.73
C HIS A 187 23.95 6.90 -4.81
N GLY A 188 25.11 6.76 -4.15
CA GLY A 188 26.18 7.75 -4.19
C GLY A 188 27.07 7.71 -5.44
N LEU A 189 27.06 6.61 -6.20
CA LEU A 189 27.90 6.45 -7.39
C LEU A 189 27.50 7.45 -8.47
N GLY A 190 28.42 8.31 -8.86
CA GLY A 190 28.17 9.29 -9.92
C GLY A 190 27.07 10.31 -9.59
N PHE A 191 26.75 10.51 -8.31
CA PHE A 191 25.67 11.40 -7.88
C PHE A 191 25.74 12.76 -8.58
N LYS A 192 24.62 13.21 -9.15
CA LYS A 192 24.46 14.57 -9.67
C LYS A 192 23.11 15.15 -9.26
N PRO A 193 23.09 16.45 -8.88
CA PRO A 193 21.82 17.14 -8.66
C PRO A 193 20.99 17.16 -9.94
N PHE A 194 19.67 17.24 -9.77
CA PHE A 194 18.77 17.53 -10.87
C PHE A 194 19.10 18.89 -11.51
N THR A 195 19.05 18.93 -12.84
CA THR A 195 19.14 20.20 -13.59
C THR A 195 17.83 21.00 -13.43
N SER A 196 17.84 22.29 -13.78
CA SER A 196 16.62 23.11 -13.76
C SER A 196 15.50 22.56 -14.64
N THR A 197 15.85 21.92 -15.76
CA THR A 197 14.89 21.25 -16.64
C THR A 197 14.27 20.03 -15.96
N GLN A 198 15.09 19.19 -15.33
CA GLN A 198 14.62 17.99 -14.62
C GLN A 198 13.73 18.37 -13.44
N MET A 199 14.13 19.36 -12.63
CA MET A 199 13.32 19.86 -11.50
C MET A 199 11.93 20.34 -11.96
N ALA A 200 11.87 21.15 -13.02
CA ALA A 200 10.60 21.65 -13.54
C ALA A 200 9.68 20.53 -14.06
N ARG A 201 10.25 19.44 -14.59
CA ARG A 201 9.49 18.29 -15.08
C ARG A 201 9.02 17.38 -13.96
N ALA A 202 9.83 17.16 -12.93
CA ALA A 202 9.39 16.49 -11.71
C ALA A 202 8.23 17.25 -11.04
N GLU A 203 8.34 18.57 -10.88
CA GLU A 203 7.25 19.41 -10.33
C GLU A 203 5.97 19.36 -11.18
N ALA A 204 6.10 19.30 -12.52
CA ALA A 204 4.95 19.11 -13.39
C ALA A 204 4.30 17.72 -13.22
N ALA A 205 5.10 16.67 -13.05
CA ALA A 205 4.59 15.32 -12.78
C ALA A 205 3.86 15.27 -11.42
N LEU A 206 4.45 15.82 -10.35
CA LEU A 206 3.82 15.92 -9.04
C LEU A 206 2.48 16.67 -9.09
N SER A 207 2.42 17.79 -9.83
CA SER A 207 1.17 18.53 -10.04
C SER A 207 0.11 17.71 -10.78
N TYR A 208 0.51 16.86 -11.73
CA TYR A 208 -0.39 15.92 -12.38
C TYR A 208 -0.89 14.86 -11.40
N VAL A 209 -0.01 14.26 -10.59
CA VAL A 209 -0.39 13.26 -9.58
C VAL A 209 -1.44 13.81 -8.61
N SER A 210 -1.24 14.99 -8.04
CA SER A 210 -2.23 15.66 -7.17
C SER A 210 -3.58 15.94 -7.85
N SER A 211 -3.63 15.95 -9.19
CA SER A 211 -4.87 16.10 -9.93
C SER A 211 -5.64 14.77 -10.08
N VAL A 212 -5.00 13.63 -9.82
CA VAL A 212 -5.58 12.30 -10.00
C VAL A 212 -5.95 11.65 -8.65
N ILE A 213 -5.10 11.82 -7.64
CA ILE A 213 -5.27 11.22 -6.30
C ILE A 213 -5.32 12.29 -5.19
N ASP A 214 -5.84 11.92 -4.03
CA ASP A 214 -5.97 12.82 -2.86
C ASP A 214 -4.64 12.96 -2.10
N VAL A 215 -3.62 13.45 -2.81
CA VAL A 215 -2.27 13.69 -2.28
C VAL A 215 -1.81 15.09 -2.62
N HIS A 216 -1.14 15.74 -1.68
CA HIS A 216 -0.53 17.06 -1.85
C HIS A 216 0.99 16.99 -1.79
N PHE A 217 1.66 17.73 -2.68
CA PHE A 217 3.13 17.82 -2.69
C PHE A 217 3.60 19.19 -2.23
N GLN A 218 4.44 19.19 -1.19
CA GLN A 218 5.04 20.41 -0.65
C GLN A 218 6.56 20.40 -0.76
N LYS A 219 7.13 21.43 -1.38
CA LYS A 219 8.59 21.55 -1.48
C LYS A 219 9.22 21.72 -0.10
N THR A 220 10.28 20.97 0.16
CA THR A 220 11.19 21.14 1.30
C THR A 220 12.62 21.31 0.84
N TYR A 221 13.47 21.87 1.70
CA TYR A 221 14.93 21.94 1.48
C TYR A 221 15.68 21.02 2.45
N ASN A 222 14.98 20.36 3.37
CA ASN A 222 15.54 19.36 4.26
C ASN A 222 15.14 17.96 3.74
N PRO A 223 16.07 17.17 3.18
CA PRO A 223 15.77 15.81 2.76
C PRO A 223 15.54 14.86 3.94
N GLY A 224 16.06 15.16 5.13
CA GLY A 224 15.92 14.30 6.32
C GLY A 224 14.59 14.47 7.04
N VAL A 225 13.48 14.45 6.31
CA VAL A 225 12.11 14.48 6.84
C VAL A 225 11.40 13.26 6.27
N LEU A 226 10.63 12.53 7.09
CA LEU A 226 9.82 11.40 6.60
C LEU A 226 8.87 11.83 5.48
N ASN A 227 8.49 10.89 4.62
CA ASN A 227 7.56 11.09 3.52
C ASN A 227 8.03 12.19 2.55
N THR A 228 9.32 12.21 2.26
CA THR A 228 9.92 13.18 1.33
C THR A 228 10.40 12.46 0.09
N PHE A 229 9.83 12.81 -1.08
CA PHE A 229 10.42 12.42 -2.35
C PHE A 229 11.76 13.14 -2.56
N VAL A 230 12.86 12.41 -2.57
CA VAL A 230 14.14 12.89 -3.10
C VAL A 230 14.24 12.57 -4.57
N PHE A 231 14.59 13.58 -5.38
CA PHE A 231 14.90 13.40 -6.79
C PHE A 231 16.38 13.68 -7.05
N ALA A 232 17.11 12.67 -7.51
CA ALA A 232 18.53 12.80 -7.83
C ALA A 232 18.94 11.96 -9.04
N ASN A 233 20.10 12.27 -9.62
CA ASN A 233 20.72 11.41 -10.62
C ASN A 233 21.88 10.62 -10.02
N ASN A 234 22.10 9.38 -10.47
CA ASN A 234 23.28 8.57 -10.15
C ASN A 234 23.71 7.74 -11.38
N ASP A 235 24.82 7.02 -11.29
CA ASP A 235 25.22 6.06 -12.32
C ASP A 235 24.50 4.72 -12.07
N GLN A 236 23.65 4.29 -12.99
CA GLN A 236 22.94 3.02 -12.91
C GLN A 236 23.40 2.07 -14.03
N PRO A 237 23.99 0.90 -13.69
CA PRO A 237 24.60 0.03 -14.69
C PRO A 237 23.58 -0.74 -15.55
N SER A 238 22.35 -0.91 -15.06
CA SER A 238 21.36 -1.82 -15.66
C SER A 238 19.92 -1.32 -15.62
N SER A 239 19.67 -0.11 -15.14
CA SER A 239 18.34 0.52 -15.13
C SER A 239 18.41 1.97 -15.59
N ALA A 240 17.28 2.51 -16.03
CA ALA A 240 17.15 3.93 -16.35
C ALA A 240 16.74 4.77 -15.11
N GLY A 241 16.20 4.12 -14.09
CA GLY A 241 15.78 4.71 -12.83
C GLY A 241 15.54 3.64 -11.77
N SER A 242 15.39 4.09 -10.54
CA SER A 242 14.99 3.26 -9.41
C SER A 242 14.28 4.11 -8.37
N GLY A 243 13.22 3.58 -7.78
CA GLY A 243 12.47 4.21 -6.69
C GLY A 243 12.27 3.24 -5.53
N ASN A 244 12.29 3.77 -4.31
CA ASN A 244 11.84 3.03 -3.14
C ASN A 244 10.34 3.23 -2.94
N PHE A 245 9.66 2.21 -2.42
CA PHE A 245 8.28 2.36 -1.94
C PHE A 245 8.20 3.38 -0.78
N PRO A 246 7.00 3.92 -0.49
CA PRO A 246 6.75 4.63 0.75
C PRO A 246 7.14 3.75 1.95
N SER A 247 7.72 4.37 2.98
CA SER A 247 8.00 3.70 4.25
C SER A 247 8.08 4.72 5.39
N ASP A 248 8.09 4.22 6.61
CA ASP A 248 8.36 4.97 7.85
C ASP A 248 9.85 5.35 8.02
N TYR A 249 10.70 5.03 7.03
CA TYR A 249 12.10 5.43 6.99
C TYR A 249 12.33 6.61 6.03
N MET A 250 13.37 7.42 6.31
CA MET A 250 13.72 8.58 5.48
C MET A 250 14.09 8.25 4.03
N ILE A 251 14.41 6.99 3.73
CA ILE A 251 14.77 6.51 2.38
C ILE A 251 13.53 6.21 1.52
N GLY A 252 12.34 6.14 2.15
CA GLY A 252 11.08 5.88 1.45
C GLY A 252 10.78 6.94 0.41
N SER A 253 10.24 6.53 -0.73
CA SER A 253 9.92 7.39 -1.87
C SER A 253 11.13 8.10 -2.53
N ASP A 254 12.37 7.78 -2.17
CA ASP A 254 13.56 8.31 -2.84
C ASP A 254 13.70 7.76 -4.25
N LEU A 255 13.90 8.66 -5.23
CA LEU A 255 13.94 8.37 -6.66
C LEU A 255 15.30 8.77 -7.27
N TYR A 256 15.94 7.79 -7.89
CA TYR A 256 17.22 7.94 -8.54
C TYR A 256 17.11 7.66 -10.04
N PHE A 257 17.72 8.52 -10.86
CA PHE A 257 17.67 8.43 -12.32
C PHE A 257 19.07 8.28 -12.89
N ASP A 258 19.24 7.39 -13.87
CA ASP A 258 20.54 7.21 -14.50
C ASP A 258 21.04 8.51 -15.17
N ASN A 259 22.34 8.74 -15.07
CA ASN A 259 23.06 9.86 -15.67
C ASN A 259 23.06 9.90 -17.21
N SER A 260 22.43 8.92 -17.87
CA SER A 260 22.21 8.86 -19.31
C SER A 260 21.52 10.11 -19.87
N SER A 261 21.84 10.42 -21.13
CA SER A 261 21.16 11.46 -21.90
C SER A 261 19.66 11.23 -22.09
N LEU A 262 19.17 10.00 -21.87
CA LEU A 262 17.74 9.67 -21.94
C LEU A 262 16.93 10.44 -20.88
N ASN A 263 17.51 10.65 -19.70
CA ASN A 263 16.86 11.32 -18.57
C ASN A 263 17.14 12.82 -18.50
N ALA A 264 17.90 13.36 -19.46
CA ALA A 264 18.40 14.73 -19.40
C ALA A 264 17.28 15.80 -19.36
N THR A 265 16.13 15.52 -19.96
CA THR A 265 15.03 16.49 -20.08
C THR A 265 13.68 15.99 -19.61
N PHE A 266 13.48 14.67 -19.47
CA PHE A 266 12.16 14.06 -19.22
C PHE A 266 11.06 14.63 -20.13
N ALA A 267 11.39 14.97 -21.37
CA ALA A 267 10.45 15.61 -22.29
C ALA A 267 9.37 14.63 -22.76
N ASP A 268 8.16 15.13 -23.00
CA ASP A 268 7.08 14.32 -23.59
C ASP A 268 7.56 13.66 -24.90
N ARG A 269 7.05 12.45 -25.16
CA ARG A 269 7.42 11.55 -26.27
C ARG A 269 8.86 11.03 -26.19
N THR A 270 9.50 11.08 -25.03
CA THR A 270 10.82 10.50 -24.79
C THR A 270 10.77 9.46 -23.67
N TYR A 271 11.64 8.46 -23.75
CA TYR A 271 11.71 7.42 -22.73
C TYR A 271 11.92 8.00 -21.31
N GLY A 272 12.65 9.12 -21.17
CA GLY A 272 12.80 9.78 -19.88
C GLY A 272 11.48 10.25 -19.26
N ALA A 273 10.48 10.66 -20.05
CA ALA A 273 9.17 10.99 -19.48
C ALA A 273 8.48 9.74 -18.90
N LEU A 274 8.60 8.60 -19.59
CA LEU A 274 8.14 7.31 -19.06
C LEU A 274 8.89 6.93 -17.78
N THR A 275 10.23 7.03 -17.77
CA THR A 275 11.04 6.76 -16.58
C THR A 275 10.58 7.62 -15.39
N LEU A 276 10.38 8.92 -15.57
CA LEU A 276 9.96 9.80 -14.48
C LEU A 276 8.60 9.41 -13.89
N ILE A 277 7.59 9.13 -14.73
CA ILE A 277 6.27 8.75 -14.22
C ILE A 277 6.28 7.32 -13.63
N HIS A 278 7.11 6.42 -14.17
CA HIS A 278 7.32 5.07 -13.66
C HIS A 278 7.93 5.07 -12.25
N GLU A 279 9.06 5.77 -12.05
CA GLU A 279 9.68 5.84 -10.73
C GLU A 279 8.80 6.58 -9.71
N LEU A 280 8.01 7.56 -10.16
CA LEU A 280 6.97 8.16 -9.32
C LEU A 280 5.92 7.15 -8.89
N GLY A 281 5.56 6.19 -9.75
CA GLY A 281 4.69 5.06 -9.40
C GLY A 281 5.26 4.26 -8.23
N HIS A 282 6.54 3.87 -8.29
CA HIS A 282 7.22 3.22 -7.16
C HIS A 282 7.23 4.09 -5.90
N GLY A 283 7.58 5.37 -6.00
CA GLY A 283 7.58 6.27 -4.85
C GLY A 283 6.20 6.51 -4.22
N LEU A 284 5.13 6.15 -4.93
CA LEU A 284 3.74 6.14 -4.48
C LEU A 284 3.21 4.73 -4.13
N GLY A 285 4.06 3.71 -4.16
CA GLY A 285 3.71 2.36 -3.71
C GLY A 285 3.22 1.41 -4.80
N LEU A 286 3.38 1.74 -6.09
CA LEU A 286 3.06 0.79 -7.16
C LEU A 286 4.25 -0.12 -7.47
N GLU A 287 4.00 -1.42 -7.60
CA GLU A 287 5.02 -2.39 -8.03
C GLU A 287 4.93 -2.75 -9.53
N HIS A 288 5.86 -3.58 -10.01
CA HIS A 288 5.82 -4.11 -11.37
C HIS A 288 4.81 -5.27 -11.46
N PRO A 289 4.02 -5.38 -12.55
CA PRO A 289 2.90 -6.32 -12.62
C PRO A 289 3.24 -7.72 -13.15
N PHE A 290 4.49 -8.15 -13.06
CA PHE A 290 4.98 -9.34 -13.77
C PHE A 290 5.82 -10.29 -12.90
N SER A 291 5.88 -11.55 -13.33
CA SER A 291 6.51 -12.65 -12.59
C SER A 291 7.97 -12.93 -12.98
N HIS A 292 8.65 -12.00 -13.64
CA HIS A 292 10.03 -12.17 -14.09
C HIS A 292 10.97 -11.17 -13.42
N ALA A 293 12.27 -11.48 -13.47
CA ALA A 293 13.30 -10.67 -12.83
C ALA A 293 13.22 -9.19 -13.23
N GLN A 294 13.27 -8.31 -12.23
CA GLN A 294 13.28 -6.86 -12.39
C GLN A 294 14.65 -6.37 -12.93
N ALA A 295 14.68 -5.19 -13.53
CA ALA A 295 15.90 -4.67 -14.17
C ALA A 295 17.03 -4.47 -13.13
N GLY A 296 18.11 -5.24 -13.27
CA GLY A 296 19.24 -5.18 -12.34
C GLY A 296 19.06 -5.95 -11.03
N SER A 297 18.00 -6.75 -10.91
CA SER A 297 17.71 -7.58 -9.74
C SER A 297 17.40 -9.03 -10.14
N SER A 298 17.45 -9.94 -9.16
CA SER A 298 16.86 -11.29 -9.28
C SER A 298 15.51 -11.41 -8.58
N SER A 299 15.02 -10.32 -7.97
CA SER A 299 13.69 -10.23 -7.36
C SER A 299 12.60 -10.29 -8.43
N VAL A 300 11.45 -10.80 -8.00
CA VAL A 300 10.19 -10.84 -8.75
C VAL A 300 9.15 -10.19 -7.84
N SER A 301 8.17 -9.52 -8.44
CA SER A 301 7.06 -8.90 -7.71
C SER A 301 6.14 -9.91 -7.05
N ASP A 302 5.33 -9.43 -6.12
CA ASP A 302 4.34 -10.24 -5.45
C ASP A 302 3.22 -10.62 -6.45
N PRO A 303 2.62 -11.82 -6.33
CA PRO A 303 1.44 -12.15 -7.12
C PRO A 303 0.22 -11.36 -6.62
N PRO A 304 -0.80 -11.13 -7.48
CA PRO A 304 -0.99 -11.66 -8.83
C PRO A 304 -0.28 -10.87 -9.92
N TYR A 305 -0.31 -11.38 -11.17
CA TYR A 305 0.37 -10.76 -12.31
C TYR A 305 -0.60 -10.43 -13.45
N LEU A 306 -0.34 -9.33 -14.15
CA LEU A 306 -0.98 -9.07 -15.44
C LEU A 306 -0.45 -10.03 -16.50
N THR A 307 -1.28 -10.35 -17.49
CA THR A 307 -0.90 -11.28 -18.57
C THR A 307 -1.37 -10.79 -19.94
N GLY A 308 -0.76 -11.34 -20.99
CA GLY A 308 -1.17 -11.06 -22.37
C GLY A 308 -0.99 -9.60 -22.74
N THR A 309 -2.07 -8.95 -23.20
CA THR A 309 -2.03 -7.56 -23.65
C THR A 309 -2.13 -6.53 -22.52
N GLU A 310 -2.55 -6.95 -21.32
CA GLU A 310 -2.68 -6.08 -20.16
C GLU A 310 -1.32 -5.75 -19.54
N GLU A 311 -0.34 -6.64 -19.67
CA GLU A 311 1.06 -6.37 -19.28
C GLU A 311 1.75 -5.53 -20.36
N SER A 312 1.36 -4.25 -20.43
CA SER A 312 1.96 -3.23 -21.28
C SER A 312 1.74 -1.82 -20.75
N THR A 313 2.56 -0.87 -21.21
CA THR A 313 2.41 0.55 -20.81
C THR A 313 1.09 1.18 -21.20
N THR A 314 0.30 0.54 -22.08
CA THR A 314 -1.06 1.00 -22.40
C THR A 314 -1.99 0.91 -21.18
N TRP A 315 -1.73 -0.03 -20.28
CA TRP A 315 -2.57 -0.32 -19.12
C TRP A 315 -1.91 0.11 -17.81
N THR A 316 -0.60 -0.04 -17.70
CA THR A 316 0.18 0.38 -16.54
C THR A 316 1.58 0.82 -16.96
N VAL A 317 2.00 2.03 -16.57
CA VAL A 317 3.37 2.51 -16.81
C VAL A 317 4.41 1.69 -16.04
N MET A 318 3.99 0.82 -15.10
CA MET A 318 4.84 -0.10 -14.36
C MET A 318 5.27 -1.33 -15.17
N SER A 319 4.67 -1.58 -16.33
CA SER A 319 5.09 -2.65 -17.25
C SER A 319 6.39 -2.29 -18.00
N TYR A 320 7.22 -3.30 -18.26
CA TYR A 320 8.40 -3.17 -19.13
C TYR A 320 8.09 -3.35 -20.62
N ASN A 321 6.90 -3.80 -20.97
CA ASN A 321 6.44 -3.85 -22.36
C ASN A 321 5.93 -2.47 -22.79
N ASP A 322 6.89 -1.59 -23.08
CA ASP A 322 6.63 -0.20 -23.36
C ASP A 322 6.30 0.10 -24.82
N ALA A 323 5.60 1.22 -25.04
CA ALA A 323 5.40 1.79 -26.35
C ALA A 323 5.55 3.33 -26.33
N PRO A 324 6.16 3.94 -27.36
CA PRO A 324 6.34 5.40 -27.43
C PRO A 324 5.05 6.24 -27.36
N ALA A 325 3.89 5.62 -27.54
CA ALA A 325 2.60 6.26 -27.37
C ALA A 325 2.28 6.63 -25.91
N GLN A 326 2.98 6.04 -24.94
CA GLN A 326 2.79 6.29 -23.50
C GLN A 326 3.97 7.03 -22.85
N TYR A 327 4.91 7.56 -23.63
CA TYR A 327 6.05 8.34 -23.12
C TYR A 327 5.64 9.76 -22.71
N TYR A 328 4.77 9.89 -21.71
CA TYR A 328 4.24 11.15 -21.19
C TYR A 328 4.22 11.13 -19.65
N LEU A 329 4.04 12.30 -19.03
CA LEU A 329 3.83 12.40 -17.58
C LEU A 329 2.36 12.13 -17.23
N SER A 330 1.91 10.93 -17.55
CA SER A 330 0.55 10.48 -17.27
C SER A 330 0.54 9.00 -16.92
N PHE A 331 -0.14 8.67 -15.84
CA PHE A 331 -0.43 7.30 -15.45
C PHE A 331 -1.44 6.66 -16.42
N SER A 332 -1.28 5.36 -16.62
CA SER A 332 -2.20 4.53 -17.41
C SER A 332 -3.39 4.10 -16.53
N PRO A 333 -4.48 3.58 -17.12
CA PRO A 333 -5.72 3.38 -16.38
C PRO A 333 -5.63 2.49 -15.13
N LEU A 334 -4.80 1.44 -15.15
CA LEU A 334 -4.63 0.56 -13.98
C LEU A 334 -3.81 1.23 -12.88
N ASP A 335 -2.79 2.02 -13.24
CA ASP A 335 -2.02 2.80 -12.27
C ASP A 335 -2.93 3.79 -11.53
N ILE A 336 -3.81 4.49 -12.26
CA ILE A 336 -4.77 5.44 -11.67
C ILE A 336 -5.67 4.71 -10.67
N ALA A 337 -6.21 3.56 -11.06
CA ALA A 337 -7.10 2.81 -10.18
C ALA A 337 -6.38 2.26 -8.94
N ALA A 338 -5.15 1.77 -9.07
CA ALA A 338 -4.35 1.31 -7.94
C ALA A 338 -3.97 2.46 -7.00
N LEU A 339 -3.55 3.61 -7.54
CA LEU A 339 -3.25 4.78 -6.71
C LEU A 339 -4.51 5.35 -6.03
N GLN A 340 -5.67 5.28 -6.68
CA GLN A 340 -6.94 5.70 -6.08
C GLN A 340 -7.47 4.69 -5.06
N TYR A 341 -7.10 3.42 -5.18
CA TYR A 341 -7.31 2.45 -4.11
C TYR A 341 -6.50 2.83 -2.86
N ILE A 342 -5.22 3.16 -3.00
CA ILE A 342 -4.35 3.53 -1.88
C ILE A 342 -4.74 4.88 -1.27
N TYR A 343 -4.91 5.92 -2.10
CA TYR A 343 -4.97 7.31 -1.63
C TYR A 343 -6.33 7.98 -1.83
N GLY A 344 -7.28 7.31 -2.48
CA GLY A 344 -8.53 7.93 -2.93
C GLY A 344 -8.36 8.87 -4.13
N PRO A 345 -9.46 9.17 -4.85
CA PRO A 345 -9.45 10.12 -5.96
C PRO A 345 -9.26 11.56 -5.48
N SER A 346 -8.59 12.38 -6.30
CA SER A 346 -8.37 13.80 -5.98
C SER A 346 -9.70 14.54 -5.79
N LYS A 347 -9.92 15.10 -4.59
CA LYS A 347 -11.14 15.85 -4.25
C LYS A 347 -11.27 17.22 -4.92
N THR A 348 -10.24 17.64 -5.65
CA THR A 348 -10.16 18.98 -6.27
C THR A 348 -10.29 18.96 -7.79
N SER A 349 -10.30 17.77 -8.37
CA SER A 349 -10.43 17.57 -9.80
C SER A 349 -11.83 17.10 -10.16
N ARG A 350 -12.30 17.50 -11.34
CA ARG A 350 -13.60 17.06 -11.88
C ARG A 350 -14.79 17.33 -10.96
N THR A 351 -14.78 18.43 -10.20
CA THR A 351 -15.78 18.75 -9.17
C THR A 351 -17.20 19.10 -9.66
N GLY A 352 -17.49 18.84 -10.94
CA GLY A 352 -18.77 19.14 -11.58
C GLY A 352 -19.71 17.94 -11.54
N ASN A 353 -20.96 18.13 -11.96
CA ASN A 353 -21.87 16.99 -12.13
C ASN A 353 -21.66 16.36 -13.50
N ASP A 354 -21.04 15.18 -13.55
CA ASP A 354 -20.70 14.47 -14.77
C ASP A 354 -21.68 13.32 -15.08
N THR A 355 -21.72 12.91 -16.36
CA THR A 355 -22.46 11.71 -16.79
C THR A 355 -21.53 10.78 -17.54
N TYR A 356 -21.33 9.60 -16.96
CA TYR A 356 -20.43 8.56 -17.43
C TYR A 356 -21.22 7.46 -18.12
N LYS A 357 -21.09 7.37 -19.44
CA LYS A 357 -21.75 6.31 -20.20
C LYS A 357 -20.97 5.02 -20.09
N VAL A 358 -21.64 3.98 -19.62
CA VAL A 358 -21.05 2.65 -19.52
C VAL A 358 -21.07 1.99 -20.90
N SER A 359 -19.89 1.57 -21.35
CA SER A 359 -19.68 0.85 -22.59
C SER A 359 -19.71 -0.66 -22.35
N ALA A 360 -20.34 -1.40 -23.27
CA ALA A 360 -20.29 -2.86 -23.28
C ALA A 360 -19.03 -3.42 -23.97
N THR A 361 -18.32 -2.59 -24.73
CA THR A 361 -17.23 -3.03 -25.61
C THR A 361 -15.92 -2.32 -25.36
N GLU A 362 -15.92 -1.28 -24.53
CA GLU A 362 -14.74 -0.50 -24.17
C GLU A 362 -14.56 -0.55 -22.65
N PRO A 363 -13.31 -0.47 -22.16
CA PRO A 363 -13.04 -0.37 -20.73
C PRO A 363 -13.70 0.87 -20.12
N ASN A 364 -14.27 0.70 -18.94
CA ASN A 364 -14.96 1.77 -18.21
C ASN A 364 -14.10 2.19 -17.02
N PHE A 365 -13.10 3.04 -17.26
CA PHE A 365 -12.34 3.67 -16.18
C PHE A 365 -12.90 5.05 -15.90
N ILE A 366 -13.44 5.20 -14.70
CA ILE A 366 -14.08 6.42 -14.27
C ILE A 366 -13.46 6.81 -12.95
N TRP A 367 -13.04 8.06 -12.87
CA TRP A 367 -12.68 8.70 -11.62
C TRP A 367 -13.28 10.09 -11.62
N ASP A 368 -13.82 10.47 -10.48
CA ASP A 368 -14.44 11.76 -10.22
C ASP A 368 -14.07 12.20 -8.80
N GLY A 369 -13.77 13.48 -8.63
CA GLY A 369 -13.34 14.04 -7.35
C GLY A 369 -14.47 14.61 -6.50
N ALA A 370 -15.57 15.04 -7.12
CA ALA A 370 -16.75 15.54 -6.44
C ALA A 370 -17.87 15.85 -7.45
N GLY A 371 -19.11 15.76 -7.01
CA GLY A 371 -20.23 16.09 -7.86
C GLY A 371 -21.45 15.28 -7.49
N LEU A 372 -22.56 15.57 -8.15
CA LEU A 372 -23.64 14.60 -8.28
C LEU A 372 -23.53 13.97 -9.67
N ASP A 373 -22.86 12.83 -9.72
CA ASP A 373 -22.53 12.17 -10.96
C ASP A 373 -23.52 11.06 -11.32
N THR A 374 -23.56 10.71 -12.60
CA THR A 374 -24.45 9.67 -13.12
C THR A 374 -23.64 8.61 -13.87
N LEU A 375 -23.69 7.36 -13.43
CA LEU A 375 -23.31 6.21 -14.24
C LEU A 375 -24.51 5.80 -15.12
N ASP A 376 -24.43 6.07 -16.44
CA ASP A 376 -25.48 5.80 -17.42
C ASP A 376 -25.24 4.46 -18.14
N GLY A 377 -25.89 3.41 -17.63
CA GLY A 377 -25.98 2.10 -18.27
C GLY A 377 -27.19 1.93 -19.21
N GLY A 378 -27.94 3.01 -19.51
CA GLY A 378 -29.22 2.94 -20.22
C GLY A 378 -29.14 2.45 -21.68
N SER A 379 -27.93 2.36 -22.23
CA SER A 379 -27.68 1.82 -23.58
C SER A 379 -27.25 0.35 -23.60
N LEU A 380 -27.07 -0.27 -22.42
CA LEU A 380 -26.65 -1.66 -22.30
C LEU A 380 -27.84 -2.61 -22.53
N ASN A 381 -27.63 -3.61 -23.39
CA ASN A 381 -28.62 -4.67 -23.65
C ASN A 381 -28.43 -5.90 -22.73
N GLN A 382 -27.42 -5.88 -21.85
CA GLN A 382 -27.09 -6.94 -20.90
C GLN A 382 -27.48 -6.54 -19.47
N GLY A 383 -27.71 -7.53 -18.60
CA GLY A 383 -27.85 -7.26 -17.16
C GLY A 383 -26.60 -6.57 -16.63
N THR A 384 -26.78 -5.49 -15.86
CA THR A 384 -25.68 -4.65 -15.36
C THR A 384 -25.82 -4.51 -13.84
N THR A 385 -24.74 -4.79 -13.12
CA THR A 385 -24.61 -4.48 -11.68
C THR A 385 -23.66 -3.30 -11.56
N LEU A 386 -24.11 -2.23 -10.87
CA LEU A 386 -23.29 -1.05 -10.61
C LEU A 386 -23.09 -0.95 -9.10
N TYR A 387 -21.83 -1.01 -8.67
CA TYR A 387 -21.44 -0.73 -7.29
C TYR A 387 -21.13 0.77 -7.22
N LEU A 388 -21.92 1.50 -6.44
CA LEU A 388 -21.75 2.94 -6.21
C LEU A 388 -21.22 3.25 -4.82
N THR A 389 -21.17 2.24 -3.95
CA THR A 389 -20.42 2.29 -2.70
C THR A 389 -18.93 2.22 -3.05
N PRO A 390 -18.11 3.17 -2.56
CA PRO A 390 -16.66 3.15 -2.71
C PRO A 390 -16.06 1.81 -2.31
#